data_AF-A0A5C8JSN6-F1
#
_entry.id   AF-A0A5C8JSN6-F1
#
_cell.length_a   1.000
_cell.length_b   1.000
_cell.length_c   1.000
_cell.angle_alpha   90.00
_cell.angle_beta   90.00
_cell.angle_gamma   90.00
#
_symmetry.space_group_name_H-M   'P 1'
#
loop_
_entity.id
_entity.type
_entity.pdbx_description
1 polymer ?
#
loop_
_entity_poly.entity_id
_entity_poly.type
_entity_poly.pdbx_seq_one_letter_code
_entity_poly.pdbx_strand_id
1 'polypeptide(L)' 'MREDLTPLGCVPSAVEVLQGDFPDWDIWRERSPGGRHGDWCARPVGDQESEPLRHANVEGLRDLLMAADLQGS' A
#
# COMPACT_ATOMS: atom_id res chain seq x y z
N MET A 1 -28.47 28.35 -0.40
CA MET A 1 -27.50 27.57 -1.18
C MET A 1 -27.53 26.18 -0.60
N ARG A 2 -27.89 25.16 -1.38
CA ARG A 2 -27.93 23.78 -0.90
C ARG A 2 -26.50 23.26 -0.89
N GLU A 3 -25.98 22.99 0.30
CA GLU A 3 -24.75 22.24 0.47
C GLU A 3 -25.00 20.83 -0.07
N ASP A 4 -24.30 20.50 -1.14
CA ASP A 4 -24.32 19.19 -1.78
C ASP A 4 -23.73 18.18 -0.80
N LEU A 5 -24.61 17.54 -0.03
CA LEU A 5 -24.27 16.41 0.82
C LEU A 5 -23.99 15.23 -0.11
N THR A 6 -22.75 15.13 -0.59
CA THR A 6 -22.25 13.89 -1.17
C THR A 6 -22.52 12.77 -0.17
N PRO A 7 -23.07 11.62 -0.61
CA PRO A 7 -23.25 10.50 0.29
C PRO A 7 -21.88 10.17 0.88
N LEU A 8 -21.81 9.97 2.19
CA LEU A 8 -20.65 9.40 2.89
C LEU A 8 -20.44 7.94 2.44
N GLY A 9 -20.33 7.72 1.13
CA GLY A 9 -19.87 6.48 0.56
C GLY A 9 -18.47 6.26 1.10
N CYS A 10 -18.26 5.09 1.70
CA CYS A 10 -16.97 4.62 2.17
C CYS A 10 -15.97 4.74 1.01
N VAL A 11 -15.23 5.84 0.94
CA VAL A 11 -14.17 5.97 -0.06
C VAL A 11 -13.04 5.07 0.40
N PRO A 12 -12.50 4.21 -0.49
CA PRO A 12 -11.40 3.34 -0.13
C PRO A 12 -10.22 4.19 0.33
N SER A 13 -9.56 3.74 1.38
CA SER A 13 -8.31 4.32 1.84
C SER A 13 -7.21 4.16 0.77
N ALA A 14 -6.18 5.00 0.84
CA ALA A 14 -5.07 4.94 -0.12
C ALA A 14 -4.40 3.55 -0.19
N VAL A 15 -4.37 2.81 0.92
CA VAL A 15 -3.82 1.44 0.93
C VAL A 15 -4.78 0.44 0.27
N GLU A 16 -6.09 0.59 0.43
CA GLU A 16 -7.06 -0.28 -0.24
C GLU A 16 -7.03 -0.09 -1.75
N VAL A 17 -6.88 1.16 -2.20
CA VAL A 17 -6.65 1.45 -3.62
C VAL A 17 -5.34 0.82 -4.09
N LEU A 18 -4.24 1.00 -3.34
CA LEU A 18 -2.95 0.43 -3.70
C LEU A 18 -2.98 -1.11 -3.78
N GLN A 19 -3.65 -1.76 -2.84
CA GLN A 19 -3.83 -3.21 -2.83
C GLN A 19 -4.66 -3.70 -4.02
N GLY A 20 -5.64 -2.91 -4.46
CA GLY A 20 -6.40 -3.19 -5.68
C GLY A 20 -5.57 -3.04 -6.96
N ASP A 21 -4.67 -2.07 -7.00
CA ASP A 21 -3.76 -1.85 -8.13
C ASP A 21 -2.68 -2.97 -8.24
N PHE A 22 -2.28 -3.57 -7.12
CA PHE A 22 -1.25 -4.62 -7.03
C PHE A 22 -1.75 -5.86 -6.29
N PRO A 23 -2.66 -6.66 -6.90
CA PRO A 23 -3.29 -7.80 -6.22
C PRO A 23 -2.33 -8.94 -5.87
N ASP A 24 -1.22 -9.06 -6.59
CA ASP A 24 -0.19 -10.09 -6.37
C ASP A 24 0.84 -9.69 -5.31
N TRP A 25 0.60 -8.60 -4.57
CA TRP A 25 1.46 -8.13 -3.49
C TRP A 25 0.71 -8.11 -2.17
N ASP A 26 1.32 -8.61 -1.10
CA ASP A 26 0.86 -8.39 0.27
C ASP A 26 1.39 -7.03 0.74
N ILE A 27 0.49 -6.09 1.05
CA ILE A 27 0.84 -4.73 1.47
C ILE A 27 0.43 -4.53 2.93
N TRP A 28 1.40 -4.18 3.78
CA TRP A 28 1.16 -3.98 5.21
C TRP A 28 1.94 -2.78 5.75
N ARG A 29 1.57 -2.34 6.96
CA ARG A 29 2.33 -1.32 7.70
C ARG A 29 3.01 -1.95 8.89
N GLU A 30 4.32 -1.76 9.00
CA GLU A 30 5.06 -2.23 10.16
C GLU A 30 4.58 -1.54 11.44
N ARG A 31 4.62 -2.28 12.54
CA ARG A 31 4.41 -1.74 13.89
C ARG A 31 5.74 -1.79 14.62
N SER A 32 6.23 -0.62 15.02
CA SER A 32 7.41 -0.54 15.88
C SER A 32 7.10 -1.14 17.27
N PRO A 33 8.11 -1.61 18.01
CA PRO A 33 7.91 -2.20 19.34
C PRO A 33 7.17 -1.30 20.36
N GLY A 34 7.20 0.02 20.15
CA GLY A 34 6.47 1.01 20.94
C GLY A 34 5.02 1.25 20.48
N GLY A 35 4.46 0.43 19.58
CA GLY A 35 3.10 0.58 19.07
C GLY A 35 2.91 1.73 18.07
N ARG A 36 4.00 2.40 17.67
CA ARG A 36 3.96 3.40 16.60
C ARG A 36 3.87 2.72 15.23
N HIS A 37 3.14 3.34 14.33
CA HIS A 37 3.15 2.94 12.94
C HIS A 37 4.50 3.28 12.31
N GLY A 38 5.17 2.27 11.76
CA GLY A 38 6.39 2.41 10.99
C GLY A 38 6.11 2.55 9.51
N ASP A 39 7.04 2.02 8.73
CA ASP A 39 7.04 2.09 7.28
C ASP A 39 5.95 1.20 6.67
N TRP A 40 5.55 1.57 5.47
CA TRP A 40 4.75 0.73 4.59
C TRP A 40 5.67 -0.26 3.89
N CYS A 41 5.23 -1.51 3.86
CA CYS A 41 5.97 -2.62 3.26
C CYS A 41 5.09 -3.34 2.24
N ALA A 42 5.72 -3.89 1.21
CA ALA A 42 5.07 -4.79 0.27
C ALA A 42 5.98 -5.96 -0.09
N ARG A 43 5.39 -7.12 -0.36
CA ARG A 43 6.10 -8.31 -0.86
C ARG A 43 5.21 -9.15 -1.76
N PRO A 44 5.74 -9.81 -2.81
CA PRO A 44 4.92 -10.63 -3.69
C PRO A 44 4.25 -11.78 -2.93
N VAL A 45 2.97 -12.03 -3.24
CA VAL A 45 2.23 -13.17 -2.72
C VAL A 45 2.85 -14.44 -3.30
N GLY A 46 3.57 -15.18 -2.45
CA GLY A 46 4.25 -16.42 -2.82
C GLY A 46 5.77 -16.36 -2.74
N ASP A 47 6.35 -15.17 -2.57
CA ASP A 47 7.79 -15.01 -2.35
C ASP A 47 8.06 -14.51 -0.93
N GLN A 48 8.28 -15.45 -0.02
CA GLN A 48 8.59 -15.15 1.39
C GLN A 48 10.08 -14.91 1.63
N GLU A 49 10.94 -15.23 0.65
CA GLU A 49 12.39 -15.20 0.80
C GLU A 49 12.98 -13.83 0.44
N SER A 50 12.37 -13.11 -0.49
CA SER A 50 12.78 -11.75 -0.85
C SER A 50 12.54 -10.74 0.28
N GLU A 51 13.47 -9.79 0.40
CA GLU A 51 13.30 -8.64 1.28
C GLU A 51 12.11 -7.78 0.82
N PRO A 52 11.22 -7.35 1.73
CA PRO A 52 10.08 -6.54 1.37
C PRO A 52 10.52 -5.15 0.90
N LEU A 53 9.84 -4.65 -0.14
CA LEU A 53 9.91 -3.24 -0.51
C LEU A 53 9.40 -2.42 0.67
N ARG A 54 10.08 -1.32 0.99
CA ARG A 54 9.79 -0.53 2.18
C ARG A 54 9.86 0.97 1.87
N HIS A 55 8.87 1.71 2.35
CA HIS A 55 8.87 3.17 2.27
C HIS A 55 8.10 3.81 3.42
N ALA A 56 8.50 5.02 3.84
CA ALA A 56 7.88 5.72 4.96
C ALA A 56 6.41 6.14 4.72
N ASN A 57 5.99 6.19 3.46
CA ASN A 57 4.63 6.58 3.05
C ASN A 57 4.11 5.68 1.92
N VAL A 58 2.79 5.68 1.72
CA VAL A 58 2.11 4.79 0.77
C VAL A 58 2.38 5.15 -0.69
N GLU A 59 2.58 6.44 -0.98
CA GLU A 59 2.87 6.93 -2.34
C GLU A 59 4.25 6.48 -2.82
N GLY A 60 5.29 6.59 -1.98
CA GLY A 60 6.61 6.08 -2.34
C GLY A 60 6.66 4.56 -2.39
N LEU A 61 5.81 3.85 -1.62
CA LEU A 61 5.66 2.40 -1.78
C LEU A 61 5.06 2.06 -3.16
N ARG A 62 4.08 2.85 -3.65
CA ARG A 62 3.52 2.70 -4.99
C ARG A 62 4.60 2.84 -6.07
N ASP A 63 5.47 3.83 -5.95
CA ASP A 63 6.57 4.02 -6.92
C ASP A 63 7.53 2.83 -6.95
N LEU A 64 7.85 2.26 -5.79
CA LEU A 64 8.66 1.04 -5.69
C LEU A 64 7.96 -0.17 -6.34
N LEU A 65 6.65 -0.33 -6.10
CA LEU A 65 5.85 -1.40 -6.69
C LEU A 65 5.78 -1.30 -8.21
N MET A 66 5.53 -0.09 -8.76
CA MET A 66 5.55 0.13 -10.20
C MET A 66 6.92 -0.20 -10.82
N ALA A 67 8.01 0.16 -10.13
CA ALA A 67 9.35 -0.15 -10.60
C ALA A 67 9.68 -1.66 -10.54
N ALA A 68 9.18 -2.36 -9.52
CA ALA A 68 9.37 -3.80 -9.38
C ALA A 68 8.55 -4.60 -10.41
N ASP A 69 7.30 -4.20 -10.64
CA ASP A 69 6.41 -4.83 -11.63
C ASP A 69 6.96 -4.72 -13.05
N LEU A 70 7.53 -3.56 -13.40
CA LEU A 70 8.20 -3.34 -14.69
C LEU A 70 9.44 -4.23 -14.89
N GLN A 71 10.12 -4.61 -13.81
CA GLN A 71 11.31 -5.46 -13.85
C GLN A 71 10.98 -6.96 -13.85
N GLY A 72 9.75 -7.34 -13.45
CA GLY A 72 9.27 -8.72 -13.40
C GLY A 72 8.54 -9.21 -14.65
N SER A 73 8.34 -8.35 -15.67
CA SER A 73 7.72 -8.67 -16.96
C SER A 73 8.70 -9.18 -18.02
#